data_AF-A0ABD0Q0M6-F1
#
_entry.id   AF-A0ABD0Q0M6-F1
#
_cell.length_a   1.000
_cell.length_b   1.000
_cell.length_c   1.000
_cell.angle_alpha   90.00
_cell.angle_beta   90.00
_cell.angle_gamma   90.00
#
_symmetry.space_group_name_H-M   'P 1'
#
loop_
_entity.id
_entity.type
_entity.pdbx_description
1 polymer ?
#
loop_
_entity_poly.entity_id
_entity_poly.type
_entity_poly.pdbx_seq_one_letter_code
_entity_poly.pdbx_strand_id
1 'polypeptide(L)' 'DAGEMVRSFVGGLELIVNLLKSQNKDVLASVCAAIAKIAKDVENLAVITDHGVVPMLANLTNT' A
#
# COMPACT_ATOMS: atom_id res chain seq x y z
N ASP A 1 18.72 -13.59 5.27
CA ASP A 1 18.34 -14.55 4.22
C ASP A 1 17.38 -13.86 3.25
N ALA A 2 17.53 -13.99 1.94
CA ALA A 2 16.75 -13.21 0.96
C ALA A 2 15.24 -13.44 1.08
N GLY A 3 14.82 -14.65 1.48
CA GLY A 3 13.41 -14.99 1.73
C GLY A 3 12.79 -14.34 2.97
N GLU A 4 13.60 -13.80 3.90
CA GLU A 4 13.08 -13.07 5.07
C GLU A 4 12.73 -11.62 4.73
N MET A 5 13.53 -11.00 3.84
CA MET A 5 13.26 -9.65 3.31
C MET A 5 11.96 -9.63 2.51
N VAL A 6 11.74 -10.64 1.64
CA VAL A 6 10.50 -10.77 0.86
C VAL A 6 9.28 -10.95 1.77
N ARG A 7 9.37 -11.81 2.81
CA ARG A 7 8.27 -12.01 3.76
C ARG A 7 7.93 -10.75 4.55
N SER A 8 8.94 -9.99 4.96
CA SER A 8 8.73 -8.72 5.66
C SER A 8 8.04 -7.69 4.77
N PHE A 9 8.38 -7.66 3.48
CA PHE A 9 7.75 -6.75 2.53
C PHE A 9 6.29 -7.11 2.23
N VAL A 10 6.01 -8.40 1.97
CA VAL A 10 4.63 -8.89 1.77
C VAL A 10 3.76 -8.62 3.00
N GLY A 11 4.26 -8.92 4.21
CA GLY A 11 3.55 -8.62 5.46
C GLY A 11 3.35 -7.12 5.69
N GLY A 12 4.33 -6.30 5.34
CA GLY A 12 4.21 -4.84 5.38
C GLY A 12 3.14 -4.30 4.43
N LEU A 13 3.03 -4.87 3.24
CA LEU A 13 2.02 -4.48 2.25
C LEU A 13 0.60 -4.89 2.67
N GLU A 14 0.44 -6.07 3.25
CA GLU A 14 -0.84 -6.53 3.79
C GLU A 14 -1.36 -5.60 4.91
N LEU A 15 -0.44 -5.08 5.74
CA LEU A 15 -0.76 -4.07 6.74
C LEU A 15 -1.23 -2.75 6.09
N ILE A 16 -0.55 -2.28 5.04
CA ILE A 16 -0.94 -1.08 4.28
C ILE A 16 -2.34 -1.26 3.68
N VAL A 17 -2.62 -2.41 3.07
CA VAL A 17 -3.94 -2.75 2.50
C VAL A 17 -5.03 -2.73 3.57
N ASN A 18 -4.76 -3.24 4.76
CA ASN A 18 -5.73 -3.19 5.85
C ASN A 18 -5.95 -1.77 6.39
N LEU A 19 -4.92 -0.94 6.45
CA LEU A 19 -5.06 0.45 6.91
C LEU A 19 -5.84 1.34 5.92
N LEU A 20 -5.84 1.02 4.62
CA LEU A 20 -6.69 1.70 3.62
C LEU A 20 -8.20 1.52 3.86
N LYS A 21 -8.61 0.60 4.75
CA LYS A 21 -10.01 0.40 5.15
C LYS A 21 -10.40 1.22 6.39
N SER A 22 -9.47 2.03 6.93
CA SER A 22 -9.71 2.85 8.12
C SER A 22 -10.78 3.91 7.86
N GLN A 23 -11.60 4.21 8.87
CA GLN A 23 -12.52 5.35 8.85
C GLN A 23 -11.83 6.66 9.29
N ASN A 24 -10.62 6.57 9.84
CA ASN A 24 -9.86 7.73 10.30
C ASN A 24 -9.11 8.37 9.12
N LYS A 25 -9.46 9.63 8.80
CA LYS A 25 -8.86 10.38 7.69
C LYS A 25 -7.37 10.64 7.85
N ASP A 26 -6.87 10.84 9.07
CA ASP A 26 -5.43 11.04 9.31
C ASP A 26 -4.65 9.75 9.06
N VAL A 27 -5.24 8.60 9.41
CA VAL A 27 -4.67 7.28 9.08
C VAL A 27 -4.66 7.09 7.56
N LEU A 28 -5.77 7.34 6.87
CA LEU A 28 -5.83 7.22 5.41
C LEU A 28 -4.82 8.14 4.73
N ALA A 29 -4.71 9.40 5.14
CA ALA A 29 -3.75 10.36 4.59
C ALA A 29 -2.30 9.89 4.78
N SER A 30 -1.97 9.39 5.97
CA SER A 30 -0.64 8.85 6.28
C SER A 30 -0.30 7.63 5.43
N VAL A 31 -1.27 6.73 5.24
CA VAL A 31 -1.11 5.52 4.44
C VAL A 31 -0.98 5.85 2.96
N CYS A 32 -1.80 6.75 2.43
CA CYS A 32 -1.68 7.24 1.05
C CYS A 32 -0.30 7.88 0.80
N ALA A 33 0.21 8.68 1.75
CA ALA A 33 1.54 9.27 1.65
C ALA A 33 2.66 8.20 1.66
N ALA A 34 2.54 7.18 2.50
CA ALA A 34 3.48 6.06 2.53
C ALA A 34 3.47 5.29 1.20
N ILE A 35 2.29 4.94 0.67
CA ILE A 35 2.16 4.27 -0.64
C ILE A 35 2.79 5.13 -1.74
N ALA A 36 2.51 6.44 -1.78
CA ALA A 36 3.08 7.35 -2.77
C ALA A 36 4.61 7.43 -2.69
N LYS A 37 5.20 7.24 -1.51
CA LYS A 37 6.66 7.16 -1.33
C LYS A 37 7.22 5.84 -1.87
N ILE A 38 6.55 4.72 -1.56
CA ILE A 38 6.96 3.36 -1.92
C ILE A 38 6.82 3.13 -3.44
N ALA A 39 5.75 3.63 -4.05
CA ALA A 39 5.45 3.52 -5.47
C ALA A 39 6.41 4.30 -6.39
N LYS A 40 7.38 5.05 -5.84
CA LYS A 40 8.45 5.65 -6.64
C LYS A 40 9.46 4.62 -7.16
N ASP A 41 9.50 3.47 -6.52
CA ASP A 41 10.31 2.33 -6.96
C ASP A 41 9.49 1.47 -7.93
N VAL A 42 10.08 1.15 -9.07
CA VAL A 42 9.45 0.35 -10.12
C VAL A 42 9.21 -1.09 -9.68
N GLU A 43 10.08 -1.64 -8.82
CA GLU A 43 9.91 -3.00 -8.29
C GLU A 43 8.68 -3.05 -7.37
N ASN A 44 8.47 -2.00 -6.57
CA ASN A 44 7.32 -1.90 -5.68
C ASN A 44 6.01 -1.64 -6.45
N LEU A 45 6.07 -0.93 -7.58
CA LEU A 45 4.90 -0.65 -8.43
C LEU A 45 4.22 -1.92 -8.93
N ALA A 46 4.99 -2.94 -9.32
CA ALA A 46 4.45 -4.23 -9.73
C ALA A 46 3.67 -4.88 -8.57
N VAL A 47 4.28 -4.94 -7.38
CA VAL A 47 3.66 -5.55 -6.20
C VAL A 47 2.41 -4.79 -5.74
N ILE A 48 2.46 -3.46 -5.70
CA ILE A 48 1.31 -2.61 -5.35
C ILE A 48 0.12 -2.86 -6.30
N THR A 49 0.41 -3.03 -7.59
CA THR A 49 -0.61 -3.30 -8.61
C THR A 49 -1.21 -4.68 -8.42
N ASP A 50 -0.37 -5.72 -8.26
CA ASP A 50 -0.81 -7.10 -8.09
C ASP A 50 -1.64 -7.32 -6.81
N HIS A 51 -1.37 -6.54 -5.76
CA HIS A 51 -2.11 -6.59 -4.50
C HIS A 51 -3.39 -5.73 -4.49
N GLY A 52 -3.79 -5.13 -5.63
CA GLY A 52 -5.06 -4.41 -5.74
C GLY A 52 -5.10 -3.07 -4.99
N VAL A 53 -3.95 -2.48 -4.65
CA VAL A 53 -3.90 -1.20 -3.94
C VAL A 53 -4.45 -0.06 -4.80
N VAL A 54 -4.23 -0.10 -6.12
CA VAL A 54 -4.69 0.93 -7.06
C VAL A 54 -6.22 1.13 -7.02
N PRO A 55 -7.07 0.09 -7.21
CA PRO A 55 -8.52 0.27 -7.10
C PRO A 55 -8.97 0.65 -5.69
N MET A 56 -8.25 0.24 -4.64
CA MET A 56 -8.58 0.67 -3.27
C MET A 56 -8.36 2.16 -3.06
N LEU A 57 -7.25 2.72 -3.58
CA LEU A 57 -6.99 4.15 -3.55
C LEU A 57 -8.04 4.93 -4.34
N ALA A 58 -8.46 4.43 -5.52
CA ALA A 58 -9.51 5.06 -6.31
C ALA A 58 -10.86 5.11 -5.57
N ASN A 59 -11.21 4.07 -4.81
CA ASN A 59 -12.44 4.05 -4.01
C ASN A 59 -12.43 5.06 -2.84
N LEU A 60 -11.28 5.61 -2.48
CA LEU A 60 -11.19 6.67 -1.47
C LEU A 60 -11.49 8.07 -2.05
N THR A 61 -11.57 8.19 -3.39
CA THR A 61 -11.85 9.45 -4.07
C THR A 61 -13.24 9.43 -4.69
N ASN A 62 -14.01 10.51 -4.53
CA ASN A 62 -15.35 10.67 -5.12
C ASN A 62 -15.29 11.12 -6.59
N THR A 63 -14.31 10.62 -7.35
CA THR A 63 -13.95 11.09 -8.70
C THR A 63 -14.47 10.19 -9.80
#